data_AF-A0AAU7VNU2-F1
#
_entry.id   AF-A0AAU7VNU2-F1
#
_cell.length_a   1.000
_cell.length_b   1.000
_cell.length_c   1.000
_cell.angle_alpha   90.00
_cell.angle_beta   90.00
_cell.angle_gamma   90.00
#
_symmetry.space_group_name_H-M   'P 1'
#
loop_
_entity.id
_entity.type
_entity.pdbx_description
1 polymer ?
#
loop_
_entity_poly.entity_id
_entity_poly.type
_entity_poly.pdbx_seq_one_letter_code
_entity_poly.pdbx_strand_id
1 'polypeptide(L)'
;MRFLVIHGPNLNMLEKRPQEIYGKKSLEEINNIIKDWCIKNNIQVDIIQSNYEGEIIDYLHKFQSYNGIIINPGAYTHYSYAIADAVELVTVPVIEVHLSDIKSREDFRRKSVIANHCYKQISGFGYQSYILALQAIIHKIEEVDSMSYYRTAELKKAMKEKDLDSMLITQPQNRQYITGFTGSSGYVLLTQQKDYFFTDFRYVEQAKEQIENFEIIKHGFQPLEEIFEYIKNADVNKIGFEEQFSTYHVYQRYKETFKGVELVPSGPLVEEIRKVKDKTEIEKMEKSIDIAVSAFEHILGFLKPGIKEIDVALELEFFMRKKGASGLAFDTIVASGHRSALPHGIASDKVLEQGDFVKMDFGCVFNGYCSDISRTVVLGKATDKQKKIYDTALKAQLAAIENIKSGVSGKKADDFARHIITEAGYGDKFGHGLGHGIGMVVHENPRVSPNSEDILKTGNVVTVEPGIYIPEYGGVRIEDMLVITEDGNKNLTKATKEFIEIT
;
A
#
# COMPACT_ATOMS: atom_id res chain seq x y z
N MET A 1 11.49 8.22 20.92
CA MET A 1 11.16 9.29 19.94
C MET A 1 11.82 10.60 20.36
N ARG A 2 12.18 11.44 19.38
CA ARG A 2 12.73 12.78 19.57
C ARG A 2 11.92 13.81 18.79
N PHE A 3 11.43 14.86 19.43
CA PHE A 3 10.62 15.91 18.80
C PHE A 3 11.26 17.28 18.86
N LEU A 4 10.92 18.13 17.89
CA LEU A 4 11.30 19.54 17.87
C LEU A 4 10.06 20.40 18.09
N VAL A 5 10.12 21.31 19.06
CA VAL A 5 9.12 22.35 19.27
C VAL A 5 9.69 23.70 18.89
N ILE A 6 9.07 24.35 17.92
CA ILE A 6 9.47 25.66 17.40
C ILE A 6 8.45 26.72 17.82
N HIS A 7 8.90 27.69 18.62
CA HIS A 7 8.13 28.87 18.95
C HIS A 7 8.54 30.03 18.05
N GLY A 8 7.60 30.51 17.23
CA GLY A 8 7.78 31.63 16.34
C GLY A 8 7.80 32.99 17.05
N PRO A 9 7.60 34.08 16.29
CA PRO A 9 7.88 35.43 16.76
C PRO A 9 6.97 35.85 17.90
N ASN A 10 7.58 36.59 18.83
CA ASN A 10 6.99 37.23 20.00
C ASN A 10 6.40 36.29 21.07
N LEU A 11 6.55 34.96 20.94
CA LEU A 11 6.16 34.03 22.00
C LEU A 11 7.07 34.15 23.23
N ASN A 12 8.30 34.63 23.09
CA ASN A 12 9.16 34.98 24.22
C ASN A 12 8.62 36.17 25.04
N MET A 13 7.65 36.93 24.52
CA MET A 13 7.08 38.11 25.17
C MET A 13 5.66 37.89 25.70
N LEU A 14 5.25 36.62 25.92
CA LEU A 14 3.89 36.27 26.36
C LEU A 14 3.42 37.03 27.62
N GLU A 15 4.32 37.28 28.57
CA GLU A 15 4.01 38.01 29.81
C GLU A 15 3.59 39.47 29.58
N LYS A 16 4.00 40.06 28.45
CA LYS A 16 3.61 41.43 28.05
C LYS A 16 2.39 41.47 27.14
N ARG A 17 1.79 40.32 26.82
CA ARG A 17 0.64 40.21 25.93
C ARG A 17 -0.69 40.11 26.70
N PRO A 18 -1.83 40.41 26.06
CA PRO A 18 -3.14 40.30 26.71
C PRO A 18 -3.39 38.87 27.22
N GLN A 19 -3.46 38.70 28.54
CA GLN A 19 -3.58 37.39 29.18
C GLN A 19 -4.93 36.72 28.88
N GLU A 20 -5.97 37.51 28.63
CA GLU A 20 -7.29 37.03 28.19
C GLU A 20 -7.24 36.25 26.87
N ILE A 21 -6.21 36.46 26.05
CA ILE A 21 -6.10 35.87 24.70
C ILE A 21 -5.08 34.73 24.69
N TYR A 22 -3.92 34.93 25.31
CA TYR A 22 -2.79 33.99 25.22
C TYR A 22 -2.61 33.13 26.49
N GLY A 23 -3.41 33.37 27.53
CA GLY A 23 -3.30 32.73 28.83
C GLY A 23 -2.32 33.44 29.77
N LYS A 24 -2.25 32.93 31.01
CA LYS A 24 -1.45 33.52 32.10
C LYS A 24 -0.03 32.96 32.22
N LYS A 25 0.33 31.95 31.41
CA LYS A 25 1.61 31.26 31.51
C LYS A 25 2.69 31.93 30.68
N SER A 26 3.89 32.05 31.25
CA SER A 26 5.09 32.47 30.52
C SER A 26 5.55 31.39 29.54
N LEU A 27 6.39 31.76 28.57
CA LEU A 27 6.96 30.77 27.64
C LEU A 27 7.81 29.73 28.37
N GLU A 28 8.52 30.15 29.42
CA GLU A 28 9.34 29.25 30.23
C GLU A 28 8.47 28.22 30.96
N GLU A 29 7.34 28.61 31.53
CA GLU A 29 6.38 27.68 32.13
C GLU A 29 5.83 26.69 31.11
N ILE A 30 5.51 27.14 29.89
CA ILE A 30 5.04 26.27 28.81
C ILE A 30 6.13 25.27 28.43
N ASN A 31 7.38 25.72 28.29
CA ASN A 31 8.51 24.85 27.97
C ASN A 31 8.75 23.80 29.04
N ASN A 32 8.62 24.16 30.32
CA ASN A 32 8.74 23.22 31.43
C ASN A 32 7.62 22.17 31.40
N ILE A 33 6.37 22.58 31.13
CA ILE A 33 5.24 21.66 30.99
C ILE A 33 5.47 20.66 29.84
N ILE A 34 5.94 21.13 28.69
CA ILE A 34 6.27 20.28 27.55
C ILE A 34 7.37 19.28 27.92
N LYS A 35 8.47 19.74 28.53
CA LYS A 35 9.57 18.88 28.97
C LYS A 35 9.12 17.83 29.99
N ASP A 36 8.37 18.24 31.01
CA ASP A 36 7.86 17.34 32.04
C ASP A 36 6.93 16.27 31.45
N TRP A 37 6.09 16.65 30.49
CA TRP A 37 5.23 15.72 29.78
C TRP A 37 6.06 14.74 28.94
N CYS A 38 7.06 15.22 28.19
CA CYS A 38 7.94 14.36 27.40
C CYS A 38 8.76 13.39 28.27
N ILE A 39 9.31 13.85 29.41
CA ILE A 39 10.04 13.02 30.37
C ILE A 39 9.14 11.88 30.89
N LYS A 40 7.90 12.20 31.30
CA LYS A 40 6.93 11.20 31.79
C LYS A 40 6.58 10.13 30.75
N ASN A 41 6.71 10.46 29.46
CA ASN A 41 6.41 9.57 28.34
C ASN A 41 7.68 9.03 27.65
N ASN A 42 8.86 9.16 28.27
CA ASN A 42 10.14 8.68 27.74
C ASN A 42 10.49 9.23 26.32
N ILE A 43 10.21 10.51 26.10
CA ILE A 43 10.41 11.22 24.83
C ILE A 43 11.48 12.30 25.00
N GLN A 44 12.37 12.39 24.02
CA GLN A 44 13.32 13.51 23.92
C GLN A 44 12.65 14.69 23.22
N VAL A 45 12.90 15.92 23.69
CA VAL A 45 12.35 17.12 23.06
C VAL A 45 13.36 18.25 23.04
N ASP A 46 13.58 18.81 21.86
CA ASP A 46 14.31 20.07 21.68
C ASP A 46 13.30 21.19 21.51
N ILE A 47 13.49 22.30 22.24
CA ILE A 47 12.57 23.44 22.20
C ILE A 47 13.36 24.69 21.87
N ILE A 48 12.95 25.38 20.81
CA ILE A 48 13.59 26.62 20.34
C ILE A 48 12.55 27.74 20.22
N GLN A 49 13.02 28.98 20.34
CA GLN A 49 12.22 30.17 20.05
C GLN A 49 13.01 31.07 19.11
N SER A 50 12.39 31.54 18.03
CA SER A 50 13.00 32.54 17.16
C SER A 50 12.01 33.63 16.74
N ASN A 51 12.53 34.85 16.64
CA ASN A 51 11.83 35.99 16.05
C ASN A 51 12.20 36.19 14.57
N TYR A 52 13.08 35.36 14.02
CA TYR A 52 13.59 35.45 12.66
C TYR A 52 13.03 34.32 11.81
N GLU A 53 12.35 34.67 10.72
CA GLU A 53 11.75 33.71 9.78
C GLU A 53 12.76 32.71 9.23
N GLY A 54 13.93 33.18 8.79
CA GLY A 54 14.99 32.30 8.25
C GLY A 54 15.52 31.29 9.26
N GLU A 55 15.61 31.66 10.53
CA GLU A 55 16.08 30.73 11.58
C GLU A 55 15.06 29.61 11.84
N ILE A 56 13.75 29.92 11.77
CA ILE A 56 12.69 28.91 11.85
C ILE A 56 12.83 27.91 10.69
N ILE A 57 13.09 28.40 9.48
CA ILE A 57 13.32 27.57 8.29
C ILE A 57 14.56 26.67 8.48
N ASP A 58 15.67 27.23 8.98
CA ASP A 58 16.89 26.47 9.26
C ASP A 58 16.67 25.34 10.29
N TYR A 59 15.79 25.55 11.27
CA TYR A 59 15.40 24.49 12.21
C TYR A 59 14.48 23.45 11.57
N LEU A 60 13.53 23.85 10.73
CA LEU A 60 12.68 22.93 9.98
C LEU A 60 13.52 22.01 9.07
N HIS A 61 14.55 22.53 8.41
CA HIS A 61 15.43 21.74 7.54
C HIS A 61 16.31 20.72 8.27
N LYS A 62 16.37 20.75 9.61
CA LYS A 62 17.03 19.73 10.44
C LYS A 62 16.11 18.56 10.78
N PHE A 63 14.98 18.42 10.08
CA PHE A 63 13.94 17.44 10.38
C PHE A 63 14.42 15.99 10.45
N GLN A 64 15.51 15.62 9.75
CA GLN A 64 16.05 14.25 9.78
C GLN A 64 16.53 13.82 11.18
N SER A 65 16.75 14.77 12.10
CA SER A 65 17.12 14.48 13.49
C SER A 65 15.92 14.22 14.42
N TYR A 66 14.70 14.31 13.90
CA TYR A 66 13.46 14.27 14.68
C TYR A 66 12.45 13.29 14.10
N ASN A 67 11.59 12.74 14.95
CA ASN A 67 10.47 11.91 14.52
C ASN A 67 9.21 12.73 14.19
N GLY A 68 9.17 14.01 14.59
CA GLY A 68 8.04 14.91 14.38
C GLY A 68 8.32 16.32 14.88
N ILE A 69 7.60 17.30 14.34
CA ILE A 69 7.81 18.73 14.62
C ILE A 69 6.50 19.38 15.05
N ILE A 70 6.56 20.17 16.11
CA ILE A 70 5.45 21.03 16.55
C ILE A 70 5.87 22.47 16.35
N ILE A 71 5.11 23.23 15.58
CA ILE A 71 5.43 24.63 15.28
C ILE A 71 4.30 25.54 15.71
N ASN A 72 4.62 26.57 16.49
CA ASN A 72 3.75 27.72 16.69
C ASN A 72 4.33 28.91 15.93
N PRO A 73 3.93 29.14 14.67
CA PRO A 73 4.52 30.19 13.84
C PRO A 73 4.11 31.61 14.26
N GLY A 74 3.31 31.78 15.33
CA GLY A 74 2.87 33.09 15.79
C GLY A 74 2.21 33.89 14.66
N ALA A 75 2.62 35.14 14.47
CA ALA A 75 2.07 35.99 13.41
C ALA A 75 2.44 35.53 11.98
N TYR A 76 3.52 34.75 11.81
CA TYR A 76 3.94 34.27 10.49
C TYR A 76 2.95 33.27 9.88
N THR A 77 2.12 32.63 10.70
CA THR A 77 1.03 31.75 10.24
C THR A 77 0.19 32.37 9.12
N HIS A 78 -0.01 33.70 9.12
CA HIS A 78 -0.90 34.37 8.17
C HIS A 78 -0.22 34.83 6.88
N TYR A 79 1.12 34.88 6.83
CA TYR A 79 1.84 35.60 5.78
C TYR A 79 3.08 34.89 5.24
N SER A 80 3.68 33.96 5.99
CA SER A 80 4.94 33.33 5.63
C SER A 80 4.70 32.12 4.73
N TYR A 81 4.68 32.37 3.43
CA TYR A 81 4.76 31.30 2.43
C TYR A 81 6.14 30.64 2.45
N ALA A 82 7.20 31.35 2.86
CA ALA A 82 8.53 30.78 3.00
C ALA A 82 8.58 29.66 4.06
N ILE A 83 7.92 29.84 5.22
CA ILE A 83 7.79 28.75 6.21
C ILE A 83 6.86 27.66 5.68
N ALA A 84 5.79 28.00 4.96
CA ALA A 84 4.90 26.99 4.37
C ALA A 84 5.64 26.07 3.39
N ASP A 85 6.42 26.64 2.46
CA ASP A 85 7.26 25.90 1.52
C ASP A 85 8.31 25.05 2.25
N ALA A 86 8.92 25.60 3.31
CA ALA A 86 9.87 24.84 4.13
C ALA A 86 9.20 23.64 4.83
N VAL A 87 7.97 23.80 5.33
CA VAL A 87 7.18 22.70 5.92
C VAL A 87 6.83 21.64 4.87
N GLU A 88 6.52 22.03 3.63
CA GLU A 88 6.23 21.08 2.54
C GLU A 88 7.40 20.15 2.22
N LEU A 89 8.64 20.61 2.44
CA LEU A 89 9.86 19.81 2.27
C LEU A 89 10.15 18.85 3.43
N VAL A 90 9.47 19.02 4.58
CA VAL A 90 9.69 18.19 5.77
C VAL A 90 8.95 16.86 5.62
N THR A 91 9.68 15.74 5.71
CA THR A 91 9.09 14.40 5.52
C THR A 91 8.54 13.75 6.80
N VAL A 92 8.76 14.37 7.96
CA VAL A 92 8.22 13.91 9.26
C VAL A 92 6.94 14.69 9.59
N PRO A 93 5.99 14.15 10.38
CA PRO A 93 4.75 14.85 10.68
C PRO A 93 5.00 16.18 11.38
N VAL A 94 4.44 17.26 10.81
CA VAL A 94 4.45 18.62 11.39
C VAL A 94 3.04 18.97 11.87
N ILE A 95 2.89 19.40 13.13
CA ILE A 95 1.63 19.97 13.63
C ILE A 95 1.81 21.45 13.93
N GLU A 96 0.93 22.26 13.33
CA GLU A 96 0.83 23.67 13.67
C GLU A 96 0.01 23.84 14.96
N VAL A 97 0.51 24.63 15.92
CA VAL A 97 -0.20 24.91 17.17
C VAL A 97 -0.37 26.40 17.44
N HIS A 98 -1.50 26.76 18.04
CA HIS A 98 -1.77 28.11 18.53
C HIS A 98 -2.33 28.08 19.95
N LEU A 99 -1.89 29.03 20.77
CA LEU A 99 -2.43 29.22 22.13
C LEU A 99 -3.89 29.71 22.09
N SER A 100 -4.16 30.72 21.26
CA SER A 100 -5.51 31.25 21.08
C SER A 100 -6.23 30.56 19.93
N ASP A 101 -7.56 30.62 19.93
CA ASP A 101 -8.34 30.20 18.78
C ASP A 101 -8.16 31.25 17.67
N ILE A 102 -7.59 30.84 16.54
CA ILE A 102 -7.34 31.74 15.41
C ILE A 102 -8.63 32.13 14.69
N LYS A 103 -9.70 31.32 14.80
CA LYS A 103 -10.96 31.56 14.09
C LYS A 103 -11.80 32.67 14.74
N SER A 104 -11.68 32.87 16.05
CA SER A 104 -12.32 33.96 16.79
C SER A 104 -11.60 35.31 16.67
N ARG A 105 -10.55 35.42 15.84
CA ARG A 105 -9.76 36.63 15.62
C ARG A 105 -10.28 37.45 14.41
N GLU A 106 -9.68 38.62 14.22
CA GLU A 106 -9.89 39.54 13.08
C GLU A 106 -9.74 38.78 11.74
N ASP A 107 -10.45 39.20 10.68
CA ASP A 107 -10.58 38.44 9.43
C ASP A 107 -9.24 37.98 8.83
N PHE A 108 -8.21 38.83 8.87
CA PHE A 108 -6.88 38.49 8.35
C PHE A 108 -6.14 37.44 9.19
N ARG A 109 -6.52 37.23 10.45
CA ARG A 109 -5.92 36.25 11.36
C ARG A 109 -6.66 34.90 11.37
N ARG A 110 -7.69 34.72 10.54
CA ARG A 110 -8.46 33.48 10.51
C ARG A 110 -7.86 32.40 9.62
N LYS A 111 -6.98 32.78 8.70
CA LYS A 111 -6.38 31.86 7.73
C LYS A 111 -4.89 31.66 8.04
N SER A 112 -4.48 30.40 8.17
CA SER A 112 -3.07 30.02 8.17
C SER A 112 -2.68 29.62 6.75
N VAL A 113 -1.56 30.16 6.25
CA VAL A 113 -0.93 29.73 5.00
C VAL A 113 -0.06 28.49 5.20
N ILE A 114 0.28 28.17 6.45
CA ILE A 114 1.15 27.05 6.82
C ILE A 114 0.31 25.77 7.07
N ALA A 115 -0.90 25.91 7.61
CA ALA A 115 -1.74 24.78 8.07
C ALA A 115 -1.98 23.72 7.00
N ASN A 116 -2.08 24.12 5.73
CA ASN A 116 -2.32 23.22 4.60
C ASN A 116 -1.12 22.30 4.31
N HIS A 117 0.07 22.68 4.75
CA HIS A 117 1.31 21.91 4.60
C HIS A 117 1.63 21.09 5.87
N CYS A 118 0.90 21.32 6.96
CA CYS A 118 1.01 20.53 8.19
C CYS A 118 0.09 19.31 8.17
N TYR A 119 0.45 18.28 8.93
CA TYR A 119 -0.40 17.11 9.17
C TYR A 119 -1.73 17.51 9.81
N LYS A 120 -1.69 18.38 10.83
CA LYS A 120 -2.85 18.96 11.51
C LYS A 120 -2.52 20.35 12.05
N GLN A 121 -3.58 21.09 12.38
CA GLN A 121 -3.51 22.32 13.16
C GLN A 121 -4.34 22.18 14.44
N ILE A 122 -3.79 22.59 15.58
CA ILE A 122 -4.44 22.58 16.89
C ILE A 122 -4.38 23.98 17.50
N SER A 123 -5.54 24.61 17.71
CA SER A 123 -5.62 26.00 18.20
C SER A 123 -6.68 26.16 19.29
N GLY A 124 -6.46 27.10 20.21
CA GLY A 124 -7.49 27.55 21.16
C GLY A 124 -7.52 26.87 22.52
N PHE A 125 -6.58 25.97 22.80
CA PHE A 125 -6.48 25.25 24.08
C PHE A 125 -5.37 25.81 24.98
N GLY A 126 -4.88 27.04 24.73
CA GLY A 126 -3.74 27.58 25.45
C GLY A 126 -2.52 26.67 25.33
N TYR A 127 -1.79 26.49 26.42
CA TYR A 127 -0.60 25.61 26.44
C TYR A 127 -0.95 24.13 26.17
N GLN A 128 -2.20 23.71 26.38
CA GLN A 128 -2.63 22.33 26.14
C GLN A 128 -2.60 21.99 24.64
N SER A 129 -2.66 22.98 23.74
CA SER A 129 -2.47 22.77 22.31
C SER A 129 -1.16 22.03 21.99
N TYR A 130 -0.08 22.28 22.74
CA TYR A 130 1.20 21.59 22.56
C TYR A 130 1.14 20.14 23.02
N ILE A 131 0.46 19.86 24.14
CA ILE A 131 0.30 18.50 24.66
C ILE A 131 -0.57 17.67 23.72
N LEU A 132 -1.67 18.24 23.24
CA LEU A 132 -2.53 17.61 22.23
C LEU A 132 -1.75 17.35 20.93
N ALA A 133 -0.87 18.26 20.52
CA ALA A 133 -0.02 18.06 19.34
C ALA A 133 1.01 16.94 19.55
N LEU A 134 1.64 16.86 20.73
CA LEU A 134 2.52 15.74 21.07
C LEU A 134 1.77 14.41 21.00
N GLN A 135 0.59 14.33 21.64
CA GLN A 135 -0.25 13.14 21.58
C GLN A 135 -0.67 12.78 20.16
N ALA A 136 -1.07 13.76 19.34
CA ALA A 136 -1.49 13.52 17.96
C ALA A 136 -0.32 13.10 17.05
N ILE A 137 0.88 13.66 17.24
CA ILE A 137 2.09 13.24 16.51
C ILE A 137 2.50 11.83 16.92
N ILE A 138 2.52 11.53 18.22
CA ILE A 138 2.84 10.19 18.72
C ILE A 138 1.84 9.20 18.16
N HIS A 139 0.54 9.47 18.27
CA HIS A 139 -0.47 8.59 17.70
C HIS A 139 -0.32 8.44 16.20
N LYS A 140 0.09 9.47 15.46
CA LYS A 140 0.34 9.37 14.02
C LYS A 140 1.57 8.51 13.69
N ILE A 141 2.64 8.65 14.48
CA ILE A 141 3.85 7.83 14.32
C ILE A 141 3.52 6.39 14.72
N GLU A 142 2.84 6.19 15.84
CA GLU A 142 2.35 4.89 16.29
C GLU A 142 1.31 4.29 15.33
N GLU A 143 0.47 5.07 14.65
CA GLU A 143 -0.44 4.56 13.60
C GLU A 143 0.36 3.99 12.40
N VAL A 144 1.57 4.50 12.17
CA VAL A 144 2.51 4.00 11.16
C VAL A 144 3.35 2.82 11.71
N ASP A 145 3.72 2.81 13.00
CA ASP A 145 4.45 1.73 13.69
C ASP A 145 3.53 0.57 14.16
N SER A 146 2.21 0.77 14.21
CA SER A 146 1.24 -0.18 14.79
C SER A 146 0.73 -1.23 13.82
N MET A 147 1.03 -1.12 12.53
CA MET A 147 0.44 -2.05 11.57
C MET A 147 1.12 -3.43 11.62
N SER A 148 2.44 -3.50 11.81
CA SER A 148 3.13 -4.78 12.05
C SER A 148 2.65 -5.42 13.35
N TYR A 149 2.50 -4.63 14.41
CA TYR A 149 1.96 -5.06 15.70
C TYR A 149 0.50 -5.57 15.58
N TYR A 150 -0.35 -4.87 14.83
CA TYR A 150 -1.72 -5.29 14.58
C TYR A 150 -1.77 -6.61 13.81
N ARG A 151 -0.94 -6.74 12.77
CA ARG A 151 -0.85 -7.95 11.95
C ARG A 151 -0.36 -9.15 12.76
N THR A 152 0.67 -8.99 13.60
CA THR A 152 1.13 -10.06 14.49
C THR A 152 0.07 -10.41 15.54
N ALA A 153 -0.67 -9.43 16.07
CA ALA A 153 -1.75 -9.68 17.01
C ALA A 153 -2.91 -10.47 16.39
N GLU A 154 -3.39 -10.10 15.20
CA GLU A 154 -4.42 -10.85 14.47
C GLU A 154 -3.93 -12.26 14.10
N LEU A 155 -2.67 -12.40 13.69
CA LEU A 155 -2.10 -13.71 13.40
C LEU A 155 -1.98 -14.60 14.64
N LYS A 156 -1.56 -14.06 15.79
CA LYS A 156 -1.53 -14.81 17.06
C LYS A 156 -2.92 -15.24 17.52
N LYS A 157 -3.95 -14.42 17.28
CA LYS A 157 -5.34 -14.80 17.51
C LYS A 157 -5.75 -15.98 16.62
N ALA A 158 -5.46 -15.90 15.32
CA ALA A 158 -5.77 -16.98 14.37
C ALA A 158 -4.98 -18.27 14.68
N MET A 159 -3.73 -18.15 15.12
CA MET A 159 -2.92 -19.27 15.62
C MET A 159 -3.60 -19.96 16.81
N LYS A 160 -4.10 -19.19 17.78
CA LYS A 160 -4.80 -19.73 18.95
C LYS A 160 -6.10 -20.45 18.58
N GLU A 161 -6.87 -19.90 17.64
CA GLU A 161 -8.09 -20.54 17.11
C GLU A 161 -7.78 -21.89 16.42
N LYS A 162 -6.58 -22.02 15.83
CA LYS A 162 -6.08 -23.25 15.20
C LYS A 162 -5.25 -24.15 16.13
N ASP A 163 -5.19 -23.84 17.43
CA ASP A 163 -4.44 -24.62 18.42
C ASP A 163 -2.94 -24.72 18.09
N LEU A 164 -2.33 -23.59 17.70
CA LEU A 164 -0.90 -23.46 17.40
C LEU A 164 -0.19 -22.67 18.51
N ASP A 165 0.93 -23.21 19.01
CA ASP A 165 1.80 -22.54 19.97
C ASP A 165 2.71 -21.51 19.28
N SER A 166 3.09 -21.80 18.03
CA SER A 166 3.96 -20.95 17.22
C SER A 166 3.65 -21.09 15.73
N MET A 167 4.19 -20.15 14.94
CA MET A 167 4.14 -20.21 13.49
C MET A 167 5.50 -19.83 12.90
N LEU A 168 5.98 -20.66 11.97
CA LEU A 168 7.17 -20.42 11.15
C LEU A 168 6.75 -19.88 9.78
N ILE A 169 7.10 -18.64 9.50
CA ILE A 169 6.79 -17.95 8.25
C ILE A 169 8.08 -17.81 7.43
N THR A 170 8.02 -18.26 6.18
CA THR A 170 9.14 -18.39 5.25
C THR A 170 8.84 -17.81 3.87
N GLN A 171 7.56 -17.69 3.51
CA GLN A 171 7.14 -17.05 2.28
C GLN A 171 7.55 -15.57 2.29
N PRO A 172 8.27 -15.08 1.25
CA PRO A 172 8.78 -13.71 1.21
C PRO A 172 7.72 -12.64 1.42
N GLN A 173 6.54 -12.80 0.81
CA GLN A 173 5.46 -11.81 0.91
C GLN A 173 4.84 -11.80 2.31
N ASN A 174 4.65 -12.96 2.94
CA ASN A 174 4.12 -13.03 4.30
C ASN A 174 5.15 -12.53 5.32
N ARG A 175 6.43 -12.84 5.12
CA ARG A 175 7.53 -12.25 5.89
C ARG A 175 7.51 -10.72 5.81
N GLN A 176 7.50 -10.16 4.60
CA GLN A 176 7.45 -8.71 4.41
C GLN A 176 6.14 -8.10 4.96
N TYR A 177 5.00 -8.79 4.82
CA TYR A 177 3.73 -8.33 5.34
C TYR A 177 3.73 -8.20 6.86
N ILE A 178 4.26 -9.22 7.55
CA ILE A 178 4.28 -9.29 9.00
C ILE A 178 5.36 -8.37 9.60
N THR A 179 6.53 -8.27 8.98
CA THR A 179 7.69 -7.57 9.60
C THR A 179 8.06 -6.25 8.94
N GLY A 180 7.56 -5.95 7.75
CA GLY A 180 8.03 -4.84 6.92
C GLY A 180 9.35 -5.11 6.19
N PHE A 181 10.01 -6.24 6.45
CA PHE A 181 11.34 -6.54 5.92
C PHE A 181 11.33 -6.79 4.41
N THR A 182 12.18 -6.07 3.69
CA THR A 182 12.25 -6.11 2.22
C THR A 182 13.37 -7.00 1.67
N GLY A 183 14.19 -7.61 2.54
CA GLY A 183 15.28 -8.47 2.10
C GLY A 183 14.82 -9.86 1.62
N SER A 184 15.71 -10.50 0.86
CA SER A 184 15.40 -11.76 0.16
C SER A 184 15.48 -13.02 1.05
N SER A 185 16.16 -12.95 2.19
CA SER A 185 16.45 -14.09 3.07
C SER A 185 16.01 -13.78 4.50
N GLY A 186 15.35 -14.74 5.15
CA GLY A 186 14.99 -14.66 6.56
C GLY A 186 13.79 -15.53 6.93
N TYR A 187 13.70 -15.88 8.21
CA TYR A 187 12.61 -16.65 8.82
C TYR A 187 11.96 -15.83 9.92
N VAL A 188 10.64 -15.90 10.03
CA VAL A 188 9.92 -15.34 11.17
C VAL A 188 9.41 -16.49 12.01
N LEU A 189 9.72 -16.46 13.31
CA LEU A 189 9.12 -17.36 14.28
C LEU A 189 8.27 -16.51 15.22
N LEU A 190 6.95 -16.65 15.12
CA LEU A 190 6.01 -16.06 16.07
C LEU A 190 5.68 -17.10 17.13
N THR A 191 5.83 -16.73 18.40
CA THR A 191 5.35 -17.52 19.54
C THR A 191 4.28 -16.72 20.29
N GLN A 192 3.61 -17.34 21.27
CA GLN A 192 2.64 -16.60 22.08
C GLN A 192 3.29 -15.47 22.89
N GLN A 193 4.56 -15.60 23.26
CA GLN A 193 5.26 -14.67 24.17
C GLN A 193 6.20 -13.70 23.45
N LYS A 194 6.87 -14.15 22.38
CA LYS A 194 7.93 -13.40 21.68
C LYS A 194 7.89 -13.62 20.17
N ASP A 195 8.37 -12.61 19.45
CA ASP A 195 8.45 -12.60 18.00
C ASP A 195 9.92 -12.48 17.57
N TYR A 196 10.35 -13.40 16.72
CA TYR A 196 11.75 -13.54 16.32
C TYR A 196 11.91 -13.40 14.81
N PHE A 197 12.98 -12.72 14.41
CA PHE A 197 13.38 -12.63 13.01
C PHE A 197 14.80 -13.18 12.84
N PHE A 198 14.93 -14.31 12.16
CA PHE A 198 16.20 -14.93 11.87
C PHE A 198 16.67 -14.51 10.48
N THR A 199 17.91 -14.06 10.37
CA THR A 199 18.50 -13.72 9.08
C THR A 199 20.00 -14.00 9.04
N ASP A 200 20.55 -14.11 7.85
CA ASP A 200 21.99 -14.23 7.66
C ASP A 200 22.71 -12.87 7.75
N PHE A 201 24.04 -12.91 7.82
CA PHE A 201 24.89 -11.74 8.04
C PHE A 201 24.69 -10.59 7.04
N ARG A 202 24.21 -10.86 5.81
CA ARG A 202 24.02 -9.84 4.77
C ARG A 202 22.94 -8.83 5.14
N TYR A 203 21.99 -9.26 5.97
CA TYR A 203 20.73 -8.56 6.19
C TYR A 203 20.52 -8.12 7.63
N VAL A 204 21.46 -8.38 8.55
CA VAL A 204 21.30 -8.03 9.98
C VAL A 204 21.04 -6.53 10.17
N GLU A 205 21.84 -5.67 9.53
CA GLU A 205 21.70 -4.23 9.67
C GLU A 205 20.40 -3.73 9.01
N GLN A 206 20.06 -4.26 7.82
CA GLN A 206 18.78 -3.96 7.17
C GLN A 206 17.58 -4.40 8.03
N ALA A 207 17.65 -5.57 8.67
CA ALA A 207 16.60 -6.07 9.54
C ALA A 207 16.41 -5.19 10.78
N LYS A 208 17.50 -4.72 11.39
CA LYS A 208 17.43 -3.77 12.52
C LYS A 208 16.83 -2.41 12.14
N GLU A 209 17.03 -1.97 10.90
CA GLU A 209 16.49 -0.70 10.40
C GLU A 209 15.00 -0.82 10.03
N GLN A 210 14.59 -1.95 9.45
CA GLN A 210 13.25 -2.11 8.87
C GLN A 210 12.25 -2.80 9.79
N ILE A 211 12.71 -3.59 10.76
CA ILE A 211 11.85 -4.43 11.59
C ILE A 211 11.80 -3.87 13.00
N GLU A 212 10.57 -3.64 13.46
CA GLU A 212 10.27 -3.21 14.82
C GLU A 212 9.54 -4.32 15.57
N ASN A 213 9.72 -4.40 16.89
CA ASN A 213 9.04 -5.37 17.77
C ASN A 213 9.43 -6.84 17.58
N PHE A 214 10.50 -7.13 16.84
CA PHE A 214 11.09 -8.48 16.74
C PHE A 214 12.47 -8.54 17.39
N GLU A 215 12.79 -9.68 17.99
CA GLU A 215 14.16 -10.03 18.36
C GLU A 215 14.93 -10.47 17.09
N ILE A 216 15.87 -9.63 16.63
CA ILE A 216 16.65 -9.89 15.41
C ILE A 216 17.82 -10.81 15.73
N ILE A 217 17.83 -12.00 15.13
CA ILE A 217 18.82 -13.04 15.37
C ILE A 217 19.60 -13.29 14.07
N LYS A 218 20.93 -13.18 14.16
CA LYS A 218 21.82 -13.59 13.08
C LYS A 218 22.05 -15.09 13.17
N HIS A 219 21.53 -15.86 12.23
CA HIS A 219 21.80 -17.29 12.17
C HIS A 219 23.13 -17.61 11.45
N GLY A 220 23.69 -18.78 11.75
CA GLY A 220 24.84 -19.36 11.09
C GLY A 220 24.49 -20.20 9.86
N PHE A 221 25.23 -21.28 9.63
CA PHE A 221 25.04 -22.16 8.46
C PHE A 221 23.91 -23.19 8.64
N GLN A 222 23.34 -23.29 9.85
CA GLN A 222 22.33 -24.27 10.22
C GLN A 222 21.08 -23.56 10.80
N PRO A 223 20.38 -22.75 10.00
CA PRO A 223 19.31 -21.90 10.49
C PRO A 223 18.17 -22.67 11.14
N LEU A 224 17.83 -23.86 10.63
CA LEU A 224 16.72 -24.64 11.19
C LEU A 224 17.07 -25.21 12.56
N GLU A 225 18.30 -25.69 12.72
CA GLU A 225 18.80 -26.18 14.01
C GLU A 225 18.84 -25.06 15.05
N GLU A 226 19.29 -23.87 14.65
CA GLU A 226 19.30 -22.68 15.51
C GLU A 226 17.88 -22.22 15.87
N ILE A 227 16.95 -22.17 14.90
CA ILE A 227 15.53 -21.88 15.15
C ILE A 227 14.94 -22.91 16.14
N PHE A 228 15.32 -24.18 16.01
CA PHE A 228 14.81 -25.24 16.88
C PHE A 228 15.21 -25.05 18.35
N GLU A 229 16.36 -24.45 18.63
CA GLU A 229 16.75 -24.10 20.01
C GLU A 229 15.78 -23.10 20.64
N TYR A 230 15.33 -22.10 19.88
CA TYR A 230 14.32 -21.14 20.33
C TYR A 230 12.94 -21.78 20.51
N ILE A 231 12.56 -22.70 19.61
CA ILE A 231 11.32 -23.48 19.74
C ILE A 231 11.32 -24.28 21.05
N LYS A 232 12.42 -24.98 21.37
CA LYS A 232 12.55 -25.74 22.62
C LYS A 232 12.49 -24.85 23.86
N ASN A 233 13.20 -23.72 23.85
CA ASN A 233 13.26 -22.80 24.98
C ASN A 233 11.92 -22.10 25.26
N ALA A 234 11.02 -22.05 24.26
CA ALA A 234 9.68 -21.48 24.38
C ALA A 234 8.59 -22.52 24.72
N ASP A 235 8.96 -23.77 25.02
CA ASP A 235 8.03 -24.88 25.33
C ASP A 235 6.94 -25.08 24.26
N VAL A 236 7.27 -24.83 22.99
CA VAL A 236 6.38 -24.99 21.84
C VAL A 236 6.21 -26.48 21.52
N ASN A 237 4.97 -26.97 21.52
CA ASN A 237 4.63 -28.35 21.14
C ASN A 237 4.06 -28.45 19.73
N LYS A 238 3.35 -27.40 19.27
CA LYS A 238 2.73 -27.34 17.94
C LYS A 238 3.22 -26.12 17.16
N ILE A 239 3.81 -26.35 15.99
CA ILE A 239 4.28 -25.29 15.10
C ILE A 239 3.53 -25.31 13.78
N GLY A 240 2.89 -24.19 13.46
CA GLY A 240 2.32 -23.91 12.15
C GLY A 240 3.41 -23.66 11.13
N PHE A 241 3.27 -24.20 9.93
CA PHE A 241 4.12 -23.85 8.78
C PHE A 241 3.27 -23.61 7.53
N GLU A 242 3.75 -22.75 6.65
CA GLU A 242 3.07 -22.37 5.40
C GLU A 242 3.16 -23.51 4.38
N GLU A 243 2.21 -24.44 4.41
CA GLU A 243 2.26 -25.67 3.60
C GLU A 243 2.11 -25.39 2.10
N GLN A 244 1.44 -24.30 1.73
CA GLN A 244 1.24 -23.90 0.32
C GLN A 244 2.52 -23.34 -0.32
N PHE A 245 3.47 -22.89 0.50
CA PHE A 245 4.77 -22.38 0.06
C PHE A 245 5.90 -23.38 0.27
N SER A 246 5.80 -24.22 1.30
CA SER A 246 6.85 -25.17 1.68
C SER A 246 6.94 -26.33 0.70
N THR A 247 8.08 -26.46 0.02
CA THR A 247 8.34 -27.65 -0.80
C THR A 247 8.38 -28.92 0.07
N TYR A 248 8.09 -30.07 -0.52
CA TYR A 248 8.18 -31.36 0.18
C TYR A 248 9.57 -31.58 0.80
N HIS A 249 10.64 -31.17 0.12
CA HIS A 249 12.01 -31.27 0.65
C HIS A 249 12.20 -30.43 1.92
N VAL A 250 11.72 -29.19 1.92
CA VAL A 250 11.78 -28.31 3.10
C VAL A 250 10.97 -28.91 4.27
N TYR A 251 9.78 -29.44 3.98
CA TYR A 251 8.97 -30.13 4.99
C TYR A 251 9.68 -31.35 5.60
N GLN A 252 10.38 -32.17 4.80
CA GLN A 252 11.17 -33.29 5.32
C GLN A 252 12.28 -32.80 6.25
N ARG A 253 12.97 -31.71 5.88
CA ARG A 253 13.96 -31.09 6.77
C ARG A 253 13.36 -30.61 8.08
N TYR A 254 12.17 -29.99 8.05
CA TYR A 254 11.46 -29.64 9.28
C TYR A 254 11.18 -30.86 10.16
N LYS A 255 10.73 -31.99 9.58
CA LYS A 255 10.50 -33.23 10.34
C LYS A 255 11.76 -33.81 10.95
N GLU A 256 12.86 -33.76 10.21
CA GLU A 256 14.16 -34.27 10.66
C GLU A 256 14.75 -33.41 11.78
N THR A 257 14.62 -32.08 11.69
CA THR A 257 15.19 -31.13 12.64
C THR A 257 14.31 -30.92 13.88
N PHE A 258 13.01 -30.66 13.71
CA PHE A 258 12.08 -30.31 14.79
C PHE A 258 11.51 -31.53 15.54
N LYS A 259 12.37 -32.45 15.97
CA LYS A 259 11.97 -33.70 16.63
C LYS A 259 11.28 -33.44 17.97
N GLY A 260 10.09 -34.01 18.15
CA GLY A 260 9.29 -33.85 19.38
C GLY A 260 8.34 -32.65 19.34
N VAL A 261 8.29 -31.92 18.23
CA VAL A 261 7.31 -30.86 17.97
C VAL A 261 6.40 -31.32 16.83
N GLU A 262 5.10 -31.12 16.97
CA GLU A 262 4.11 -31.42 15.94
C GLU A 262 4.13 -30.32 14.87
N LEU A 263 4.33 -30.71 13.61
CA LEU A 263 4.24 -29.82 12.46
C LEU A 263 2.81 -29.79 11.93
N VAL A 264 2.18 -28.61 12.00
CA VAL A 264 0.78 -28.42 11.61
C VAL A 264 0.71 -27.55 10.35
N PRO A 265 0.07 -28.01 9.25
CA PRO A 265 -0.22 -27.16 8.10
C PRO A 265 -1.06 -25.95 8.53
N SER A 266 -0.53 -24.73 8.35
CA SER A 266 -1.20 -23.52 8.82
C SER A 266 -2.47 -23.23 8.03
N GLY A 267 -2.60 -23.69 6.79
CA GLY A 267 -3.59 -23.12 5.89
C GLY A 267 -3.23 -21.66 5.56
N PRO A 268 -4.18 -20.91 4.98
CA PRO A 268 -3.96 -19.55 4.51
C PRO A 268 -4.07 -18.49 5.63
N LEU A 269 -3.49 -18.73 6.82
CA LEU A 269 -3.70 -17.82 7.97
C LEU A 269 -3.25 -16.38 7.68
N VAL A 270 -2.07 -16.21 7.09
CA VAL A 270 -1.55 -14.86 6.77
C VAL A 270 -2.31 -14.27 5.60
N GLU A 271 -2.64 -15.07 4.60
CA GLU A 271 -3.39 -14.68 3.41
C GLU A 271 -4.81 -14.20 3.76
N GLU A 272 -5.50 -14.83 4.72
CA GLU A 272 -6.83 -14.39 5.15
C GLU A 272 -6.80 -13.02 5.84
N ILE A 273 -5.71 -12.69 6.54
CA ILE A 273 -5.49 -11.35 7.12
C ILE A 273 -5.20 -10.36 5.98
N ARG A 274 -4.27 -10.69 5.08
CA ARG A 274 -3.90 -9.89 3.90
C ARG A 274 -5.05 -9.61 2.95
N LYS A 275 -6.10 -10.44 2.97
CA LYS A 275 -7.28 -10.31 2.12
C LYS A 275 -7.96 -8.95 2.28
N VAL A 276 -7.98 -8.42 3.50
CA VAL A 276 -8.58 -7.11 3.84
C VAL A 276 -7.45 -6.09 3.98
N LYS A 277 -7.38 -5.16 3.03
CA LYS A 277 -6.30 -4.16 2.97
C LYS A 277 -6.59 -3.04 3.94
N ASP A 278 -5.58 -2.67 4.71
CA ASP A 278 -5.59 -1.44 5.50
C ASP A 278 -5.41 -0.20 4.59
N LYS A 279 -5.59 0.98 5.17
CA LYS A 279 -5.50 2.25 4.43
C LYS A 279 -4.12 2.46 3.78
N THR A 280 -3.05 2.09 4.48
CA THR A 280 -1.67 2.26 3.99
C THR A 280 -1.37 1.31 2.83
N GLU A 281 -1.96 0.10 2.85
CA GLU A 281 -1.90 -0.83 1.73
C GLU A 281 -2.63 -0.27 0.51
N ILE A 282 -3.86 0.24 0.70
CA ILE A 282 -4.65 0.86 -0.37
C ILE A 282 -3.90 2.04 -0.99
N GLU A 283 -3.26 2.91 -0.19
CA GLU A 283 -2.46 4.03 -0.69
C GLU A 283 -1.28 3.57 -1.57
N LYS A 284 -0.60 2.48 -1.19
CA LYS A 284 0.48 1.88 -2.01
C LYS A 284 -0.07 1.28 -3.30
N MET A 285 -1.22 0.62 -3.23
CA MET A 285 -1.90 0.04 -4.39
C MET A 285 -2.38 1.13 -5.36
N GLU A 286 -2.97 2.21 -4.85
CA GLU A 286 -3.32 3.41 -5.64
C GLU A 286 -2.10 3.95 -6.39
N LYS A 287 -0.96 4.07 -5.71
CA LYS A 287 0.26 4.52 -6.35
C LYS A 287 0.77 3.54 -7.42
N SER A 288 0.68 2.23 -7.17
CA SER A 288 1.09 1.20 -8.13
C SER A 288 0.25 1.23 -9.41
N ILE A 289 -1.07 1.45 -9.30
CA ILE A 289 -1.95 1.50 -10.47
C ILE A 289 -1.86 2.84 -11.19
N ASP A 290 -1.65 3.96 -10.48
CA ASP A 290 -1.38 5.27 -11.10
C ASP A 290 -0.12 5.24 -11.99
N ILE A 291 0.92 4.50 -11.57
CA ILE A 291 2.12 4.27 -12.39
C ILE A 291 1.77 3.50 -13.67
N ALA A 292 1.01 2.41 -13.55
CA ALA A 292 0.61 1.60 -14.70
C ALA A 292 -0.33 2.37 -15.65
N VAL A 293 -1.27 3.17 -15.12
CA VAL A 293 -2.12 4.07 -15.92
C VAL A 293 -1.28 5.10 -16.67
N SER A 294 -0.28 5.71 -16.02
CA SER A 294 0.64 6.64 -16.70
C SER A 294 1.42 5.94 -17.83
N ALA A 295 1.79 4.67 -17.63
CA ALA A 295 2.46 3.88 -18.67
C ALA A 295 1.51 3.53 -19.82
N PHE A 296 0.23 3.27 -19.54
CA PHE A 296 -0.79 3.12 -20.57
C PHE A 296 -0.92 4.39 -21.42
N GLU A 297 -1.06 5.57 -20.79
CA GLU A 297 -1.17 6.83 -21.52
C GLU A 297 0.06 7.09 -22.42
N HIS A 298 1.25 6.78 -21.90
CA HIS A 298 2.49 6.88 -22.65
C HIS A 298 2.54 5.91 -23.84
N ILE A 299 2.17 4.64 -23.64
CA ILE A 299 2.32 3.61 -24.67
C ILE A 299 1.42 3.86 -25.88
N LEU A 300 0.29 4.56 -25.70
CA LEU A 300 -0.59 4.94 -26.81
C LEU A 300 0.15 5.75 -27.88
N GLY A 301 1.12 6.59 -27.50
CA GLY A 301 1.95 7.35 -28.44
C GLY A 301 3.14 6.57 -29.04
N PHE A 302 3.42 5.38 -28.51
CA PHE A 302 4.50 4.50 -28.97
C PHE A 302 4.01 3.48 -30.00
N LEU A 303 2.76 3.04 -29.87
CA LEU A 303 2.13 2.03 -30.72
C LEU A 303 2.05 2.49 -32.18
N LYS A 304 2.57 1.65 -33.09
CA LYS A 304 2.47 1.83 -34.55
C LYS A 304 2.71 0.51 -35.27
N PRO A 305 2.21 0.32 -36.50
CA PRO A 305 2.59 -0.82 -37.32
C PRO A 305 4.12 -0.92 -37.50
N GLY A 306 4.64 -2.15 -37.53
CA GLY A 306 6.05 -2.43 -37.79
C GLY A 306 6.94 -2.61 -36.56
N ILE A 307 6.47 -2.29 -35.35
CA ILE A 307 7.18 -2.63 -34.09
C ILE A 307 6.76 -4.00 -33.59
N LYS A 308 7.58 -4.66 -32.77
CA LYS A 308 7.22 -5.95 -32.18
C LYS A 308 6.45 -5.77 -30.87
N GLU A 309 5.67 -6.78 -30.50
CA GLU A 309 5.00 -6.82 -29.19
C GLU A 309 6.02 -6.74 -28.03
N ILE A 310 7.17 -7.40 -28.15
CA ILE A 310 8.24 -7.35 -27.14
C ILE A 310 8.82 -5.94 -26.96
N ASP A 311 8.87 -5.12 -28.02
CA ASP A 311 9.33 -3.73 -27.92
C ASP A 311 8.33 -2.88 -27.13
N VAL A 312 7.04 -3.14 -27.29
CA VAL A 312 5.96 -2.50 -26.51
C VAL A 312 6.05 -2.89 -25.03
N ALA A 313 6.26 -4.18 -24.75
CA ALA A 313 6.42 -4.67 -23.38
C ALA A 313 7.64 -4.06 -22.68
N LEU A 314 8.77 -3.94 -23.40
CA LEU A 314 9.98 -3.31 -22.89
C LEU A 314 9.78 -1.83 -22.59
N GLU A 315 9.09 -1.09 -23.47
CA GLU A 315 8.79 0.32 -23.27
C GLU A 315 7.88 0.55 -22.04
N LEU A 316 6.87 -0.31 -21.85
CA LEU A 316 6.02 -0.30 -20.67
C LEU A 316 6.85 -0.51 -19.39
N GLU A 317 7.70 -1.54 -19.33
CA GLU A 317 8.54 -1.80 -18.17
C GLU A 317 9.48 -0.61 -17.87
N PHE A 318 10.18 -0.13 -18.90
CA PHE A 318 11.10 0.99 -18.78
C PHE A 318 10.39 2.23 -18.20
N PHE A 319 9.22 2.56 -18.73
CA PHE A 319 8.47 3.72 -18.27
C PHE A 319 7.98 3.55 -16.83
N MET A 320 7.44 2.39 -16.47
CA MET A 320 6.98 2.13 -15.10
C MET A 320 8.12 2.22 -14.08
N ARG A 321 9.29 1.64 -14.40
CA ARG A 321 10.49 1.78 -13.55
C ARG A 321 10.92 3.22 -13.39
N LYS A 322 10.91 4.00 -14.47
CA LYS A 322 11.23 5.44 -14.43
C LYS A 322 10.25 6.24 -13.56
N LYS A 323 9.01 5.77 -13.40
CA LYS A 323 7.97 6.36 -12.55
C LYS A 323 8.01 5.88 -11.09
N GLY A 324 8.95 4.99 -10.73
CA GLY A 324 9.19 4.56 -9.36
C GLY A 324 8.76 3.12 -9.05
N ALA A 325 8.37 2.32 -10.04
CA ALA A 325 8.13 0.90 -9.82
C ALA A 325 9.45 0.16 -9.50
N SER A 326 9.41 -0.74 -8.52
CA SER A 326 10.56 -1.62 -8.21
C SER A 326 10.73 -2.75 -9.23
N GLY A 327 9.65 -3.11 -9.93
CA GLY A 327 9.65 -4.09 -11.00
C GLY A 327 8.26 -4.33 -11.58
N LEU A 328 8.17 -5.33 -12.46
CA LEU A 328 6.91 -5.84 -12.99
C LEU A 328 6.20 -6.68 -11.92
N ALA A 329 4.87 -6.64 -11.92
CA ALA A 329 4.07 -7.56 -11.10
C ALA A 329 4.03 -8.98 -11.70
N PHE A 330 4.12 -9.09 -13.02
CA PHE A 330 4.11 -10.33 -13.80
C PHE A 330 4.67 -10.06 -15.22
N ASP A 331 4.89 -11.12 -16.00
CA ASP A 331 5.36 -10.99 -17.38
C ASP A 331 4.32 -10.27 -18.25
N THR A 332 4.70 -9.09 -18.76
CA THR A 332 3.83 -8.23 -19.57
C THR A 332 3.27 -8.97 -20.79
N ILE A 333 1.94 -8.95 -20.91
CA ILE A 333 1.20 -9.47 -22.05
C ILE A 333 1.02 -8.32 -23.06
N VAL A 334 1.54 -8.54 -24.27
CA VAL A 334 1.17 -7.74 -25.45
C VAL A 334 0.81 -8.74 -26.54
N ALA A 335 -0.47 -8.80 -26.86
CA ALA A 335 -1.02 -9.77 -27.80
C ALA A 335 -1.75 -9.05 -28.93
N SER A 336 -1.19 -9.12 -30.14
CA SER A 336 -1.63 -8.37 -31.31
C SER A 336 -2.30 -9.25 -32.38
N GLY A 337 -3.29 -8.71 -33.09
CA GLY A 337 -4.02 -9.40 -34.16
C GLY A 337 -4.69 -10.67 -33.64
N HIS A 338 -4.53 -11.78 -34.35
CA HIS A 338 -5.05 -13.09 -33.91
C HIS A 338 -4.53 -13.51 -32.51
N ARG A 339 -3.32 -13.10 -32.11
CA ARG A 339 -2.76 -13.42 -30.78
C ARG A 339 -3.56 -12.79 -29.65
N SER A 340 -4.30 -11.70 -29.90
CA SER A 340 -5.18 -11.10 -28.88
C SER A 340 -6.29 -12.07 -28.41
N ALA A 341 -6.57 -13.15 -29.16
CA ALA A 341 -7.43 -14.25 -28.73
C ALA A 341 -6.78 -15.19 -27.68
N LEU A 342 -5.49 -15.04 -27.37
CA LEU A 342 -4.81 -15.80 -26.32
C LEU A 342 -4.95 -15.04 -24.99
N PRO A 343 -5.67 -15.57 -23.98
CA PRO A 343 -5.83 -14.89 -22.70
C PRO A 343 -4.49 -14.55 -22.03
N HIS A 344 -3.51 -15.46 -22.09
CA HIS A 344 -2.15 -15.31 -21.57
C HIS A 344 -1.10 -15.18 -22.69
N GLY A 345 -1.41 -14.42 -23.75
CA GLY A 345 -0.49 -14.19 -24.87
C GLY A 345 0.68 -13.27 -24.54
N ILE A 346 1.64 -13.72 -23.72
CA ILE A 346 2.87 -12.98 -23.35
C ILE A 346 3.49 -12.35 -24.60
N ALA A 347 4.05 -11.15 -24.48
CA ALA A 347 4.64 -10.43 -25.59
C ALA A 347 5.64 -11.31 -26.38
N SER A 348 5.54 -11.28 -27.72
CA SER A 348 6.35 -12.12 -28.60
C SER A 348 7.12 -11.30 -29.64
N ASP A 349 7.78 -11.99 -30.57
CA ASP A 349 8.40 -11.36 -31.74
C ASP A 349 7.41 -10.98 -32.85
N LYS A 350 6.09 -11.23 -32.67
CA LYS A 350 5.09 -10.81 -33.66
C LYS A 350 5.16 -9.30 -33.86
N VAL A 351 5.21 -8.92 -35.13
CA VAL A 351 5.15 -7.53 -35.57
C VAL A 351 3.69 -7.05 -35.56
N LEU A 352 3.47 -5.84 -35.07
CA LEU A 352 2.19 -5.15 -35.05
C LEU A 352 1.81 -4.75 -36.49
N GLU A 353 0.58 -5.04 -36.89
CA GLU A 353 0.06 -4.78 -38.23
C GLU A 353 -1.16 -3.84 -38.20
N GLN A 354 -1.41 -3.18 -39.33
CA GLN A 354 -2.61 -2.36 -39.51
C GLN A 354 -3.88 -3.23 -39.35
N GLY A 355 -4.81 -2.80 -38.52
CA GLY A 355 -6.06 -3.50 -38.21
C GLY A 355 -5.99 -4.42 -37.00
N ASP A 356 -4.80 -4.63 -36.42
CA ASP A 356 -4.64 -5.47 -35.23
C ASP A 356 -5.42 -4.91 -34.04
N PHE A 357 -6.16 -5.77 -33.35
CA PHE A 357 -6.35 -5.57 -31.92
C PHE A 357 -4.99 -5.70 -31.23
N VAL A 358 -4.66 -4.81 -30.30
CA VAL A 358 -3.48 -4.90 -29.43
C VAL A 358 -3.98 -4.93 -28.00
N LYS A 359 -4.03 -6.14 -27.43
CA LYS A 359 -4.40 -6.37 -26.04
C LYS A 359 -3.13 -6.29 -25.18
N MET A 360 -3.10 -5.32 -24.28
CA MET A 360 -2.02 -5.11 -23.32
C MET A 360 -2.53 -5.45 -21.94
N ASP A 361 -1.74 -6.19 -21.18
CA ASP A 361 -2.02 -6.57 -19.81
C ASP A 361 -0.71 -6.57 -19.05
N PHE A 362 -0.63 -5.67 -18.07
CA PHE A 362 0.61 -5.34 -17.39
C PHE A 362 0.31 -4.69 -16.04
N GLY A 363 1.30 -4.77 -15.17
CA GLY A 363 1.24 -4.20 -13.84
C GLY A 363 2.64 -4.04 -13.27
N CYS A 364 2.73 -3.28 -12.19
CA CYS A 364 4.02 -3.02 -11.55
C CYS A 364 3.94 -3.22 -10.04
N VAL A 365 5.11 -3.37 -9.42
CA VAL A 365 5.23 -3.40 -7.97
C VAL A 365 5.68 -2.03 -7.49
N PHE A 366 4.94 -1.45 -6.54
CA PHE A 366 5.33 -0.24 -5.81
C PHE A 366 5.28 -0.53 -4.30
N ASN A 367 6.41 -0.36 -3.62
CA ASN A 367 6.56 -0.63 -2.18
C ASN A 367 5.98 -1.98 -1.71
N GLY A 368 6.15 -3.02 -2.54
CA GLY A 368 5.71 -4.39 -2.26
C GLY A 368 4.27 -4.72 -2.67
N TYR A 369 3.52 -3.78 -3.28
CA TYR A 369 2.15 -3.99 -3.73
C TYR A 369 2.05 -3.93 -5.25
N CYS A 370 1.26 -4.84 -5.81
CA CYS A 370 1.06 -5.01 -7.25
C CYS A 370 -0.09 -4.15 -7.75
N SER A 371 0.07 -3.62 -8.96
CA SER A 371 -1.04 -3.23 -9.83
C SER A 371 -1.31 -4.27 -10.91
N ASP A 372 -2.50 -4.17 -11.50
CA ASP A 372 -2.92 -4.95 -12.66
C ASP A 372 -3.88 -4.14 -13.51
N ILE A 373 -3.61 -4.04 -14.81
CA ILE A 373 -4.45 -3.34 -15.77
C ILE A 373 -4.34 -4.00 -17.14
N SER A 374 -5.49 -4.21 -17.75
CA SER A 374 -5.61 -4.61 -19.14
C SER A 374 -6.43 -3.61 -19.95
N ARG A 375 -5.91 -3.26 -21.13
CA ARG A 375 -6.56 -2.42 -22.13
C ARG A 375 -6.30 -3.00 -23.52
N THR A 376 -7.32 -2.89 -24.38
CA THR A 376 -7.23 -3.30 -25.78
C THR A 376 -7.45 -2.10 -26.68
N VAL A 377 -6.60 -1.91 -27.68
CA VAL A 377 -6.76 -0.85 -28.71
C VAL A 377 -6.75 -1.47 -30.11
N VAL A 378 -7.09 -0.69 -31.13
CA VAL A 378 -6.90 -1.10 -32.54
C VAL A 378 -5.86 -0.22 -33.21
N LEU A 379 -4.93 -0.83 -33.95
CA LEU A 379 -4.02 -0.09 -34.84
C LEU A 379 -4.74 0.27 -36.12
N GLY A 380 -5.08 1.55 -36.30
CA GLY A 380 -5.86 2.04 -37.43
C GLY A 380 -7.36 1.94 -37.23
N LYS A 381 -8.08 1.98 -38.35
CA LYS A 381 -9.55 1.97 -38.38
C LYS A 381 -10.10 0.60 -37.99
N ALA A 382 -10.93 0.56 -36.95
CA ALA A 382 -11.54 -0.69 -36.51
C ALA A 382 -12.75 -1.08 -37.35
N THR A 383 -12.95 -2.40 -37.46
CA THR A 383 -14.13 -3.02 -38.05
C THR A 383 -15.33 -2.99 -37.09
N ASP A 384 -16.54 -3.09 -37.64
CA ASP A 384 -17.77 -3.13 -36.82
C ASP A 384 -17.78 -4.33 -35.85
N LYS A 385 -17.16 -5.45 -36.25
CA LYS A 385 -17.03 -6.64 -35.40
C LYS A 385 -16.10 -6.38 -34.22
N GLN A 386 -14.97 -5.67 -34.42
CA GLN A 386 -14.08 -5.27 -33.32
C GLN A 386 -14.82 -4.37 -32.33
N LYS A 387 -15.53 -3.35 -32.82
CA LYS A 387 -16.34 -2.45 -31.99
C LYS A 387 -17.39 -3.21 -31.18
N LYS A 388 -18.15 -4.10 -31.83
CA LYS A 388 -19.17 -4.92 -31.17
C LYS A 388 -18.61 -5.80 -30.04
N ILE A 389 -17.46 -6.46 -30.27
CA ILE A 389 -16.83 -7.32 -29.25
C ILE A 389 -16.35 -6.48 -28.08
N TYR A 390 -15.69 -5.35 -28.35
CA TYR A 390 -15.20 -4.44 -27.32
C TYR A 390 -16.34 -3.87 -26.49
N ASP A 391 -17.40 -3.35 -27.12
CA ASP A 391 -18.57 -2.79 -26.45
C ASP A 391 -19.26 -3.83 -25.56
N THR A 392 -19.25 -5.10 -25.97
CA THR A 392 -19.81 -6.20 -25.15
C THR A 392 -18.98 -6.41 -23.89
N ALA A 393 -17.65 -6.49 -24.01
CA ALA A 393 -16.76 -6.63 -22.86
C ALA A 393 -16.86 -5.41 -21.92
N LEU A 394 -16.91 -4.19 -22.48
CA LEU A 394 -17.05 -2.96 -21.72
C LEU A 394 -18.37 -2.92 -20.94
N LYS A 395 -19.50 -3.25 -21.58
CA LYS A 395 -20.81 -3.33 -20.90
C LYS A 395 -20.80 -4.36 -19.77
N ALA A 396 -20.19 -5.51 -20.00
CA ALA A 396 -20.05 -6.54 -18.98
C ALA A 396 -19.22 -6.06 -17.78
N GLN A 397 -18.11 -5.37 -18.04
CA GLN A 397 -17.25 -4.82 -16.98
C GLN A 397 -17.99 -3.76 -16.16
N LEU A 398 -18.64 -2.81 -16.83
CA LEU A 398 -19.36 -1.72 -16.16
C LEU A 398 -20.51 -2.25 -15.29
N ALA A 399 -21.26 -3.24 -15.78
CA ALA A 399 -22.32 -3.87 -15.00
C ALA A 399 -21.78 -4.57 -13.73
N ALA A 400 -20.64 -5.25 -13.84
CA ALA A 400 -20.00 -5.84 -12.67
C ALA A 400 -19.51 -4.76 -11.68
N ILE A 401 -18.80 -3.74 -12.16
CA ILE A 401 -18.33 -2.62 -11.33
C ILE A 401 -19.51 -1.92 -10.62
N GLU A 402 -20.64 -1.74 -11.27
CA GLU A 402 -21.81 -1.08 -10.66
C GLU A 402 -22.40 -1.88 -9.49
N ASN A 403 -22.31 -3.23 -9.52
CA ASN A 403 -23.03 -4.10 -8.60
C ASN A 403 -22.13 -4.78 -7.55
N ILE A 404 -20.80 -4.75 -7.72
CA ILE A 404 -19.85 -5.34 -6.78
C ILE A 404 -19.74 -4.49 -5.51
N LYS A 405 -20.00 -5.11 -4.36
CA LYS A 405 -19.89 -4.51 -3.03
C LYS A 405 -19.69 -5.57 -1.93
N SER A 406 -19.51 -5.12 -0.69
CA SER A 406 -19.44 -5.99 0.48
C SER A 406 -20.67 -6.92 0.56
N GLY A 407 -20.46 -8.18 0.92
CA GLY A 407 -21.49 -9.22 1.04
C GLY A 407 -21.84 -9.94 -0.26
N VAL A 408 -21.40 -9.45 -1.43
CA VAL A 408 -21.57 -10.15 -2.71
C VAL A 408 -20.60 -11.34 -2.78
N SER A 409 -21.08 -12.51 -3.20
CA SER A 409 -20.21 -13.66 -3.43
C SER A 409 -19.38 -13.51 -4.70
N GLY A 410 -18.18 -14.09 -4.75
CA GLY A 410 -17.33 -14.09 -5.94
C GLY A 410 -18.04 -14.67 -7.18
N LYS A 411 -18.88 -15.69 -6.98
CA LYS A 411 -19.76 -16.24 -8.02
C LYS A 411 -20.79 -15.24 -8.53
N LYS A 412 -21.45 -14.49 -7.63
CA LYS A 412 -22.46 -13.50 -8.03
C LYS A 412 -21.83 -12.29 -8.71
N ALA A 413 -20.66 -11.87 -8.25
CA ALA A 413 -19.87 -10.82 -8.88
C ALA A 413 -19.48 -11.21 -10.32
N ASP A 414 -19.00 -12.43 -10.55
CA ASP A 414 -18.72 -12.97 -11.88
C ASP A 414 -19.95 -12.99 -12.81
N ASP A 415 -21.10 -13.43 -12.28
CA ASP A 415 -22.36 -13.55 -12.99
C ASP A 415 -22.83 -12.22 -13.61
N PHE A 416 -22.59 -11.08 -12.94
CA PHE A 416 -22.96 -9.75 -13.48
C PHE A 416 -22.34 -9.45 -14.85
N ALA A 417 -21.10 -9.86 -15.07
CA ALA A 417 -20.44 -9.71 -16.37
C ALA A 417 -20.74 -10.89 -17.31
N ARG A 418 -20.67 -12.12 -16.78
CA ARG A 418 -20.80 -13.34 -17.59
C ARG A 418 -22.15 -13.46 -18.25
N HIS A 419 -23.23 -13.06 -17.56
CA HIS A 419 -24.58 -13.07 -18.10
C HIS A 419 -24.68 -12.22 -19.37
N ILE A 420 -24.17 -10.98 -19.34
CA ILE A 420 -24.18 -10.05 -20.48
C ILE A 420 -23.40 -10.61 -21.67
N ILE A 421 -22.22 -11.17 -21.44
CA ILE A 421 -21.40 -11.78 -22.49
C ILE A 421 -22.11 -13.00 -23.11
N THR A 422 -22.80 -13.78 -22.28
CA THR A 422 -23.55 -14.96 -22.71
C THR A 422 -24.76 -14.58 -23.57
N GLU A 423 -25.55 -13.60 -23.14
CA GLU A 423 -26.70 -13.08 -23.90
C GLU A 423 -26.29 -12.47 -25.25
N ALA A 424 -25.10 -11.86 -25.31
CA ALA A 424 -24.52 -11.36 -26.55
C ALA A 424 -24.03 -12.47 -27.52
N GLY A 425 -24.10 -13.74 -27.12
CA GLY A 425 -23.70 -14.90 -27.92
C GLY A 425 -22.22 -15.27 -27.79
N TYR A 426 -21.51 -14.75 -26.79
CA TYR A 426 -20.07 -14.96 -26.58
C TYR A 426 -19.75 -15.75 -25.30
N GLY A 427 -20.72 -16.44 -24.70
CA GLY A 427 -20.52 -17.19 -23.45
C GLY A 427 -19.34 -18.16 -23.48
N ASP A 428 -19.25 -18.98 -24.53
CA ASP A 428 -18.14 -19.94 -24.75
C ASP A 428 -16.79 -19.28 -25.10
N LYS A 429 -16.76 -17.94 -25.19
CA LYS A 429 -15.57 -17.14 -25.51
C LYS A 429 -15.04 -16.38 -24.28
N PHE A 430 -15.65 -16.56 -23.11
CA PHE A 430 -15.19 -16.03 -21.83
C PHE A 430 -14.81 -17.18 -20.88
N GLY A 431 -13.59 -17.71 -21.06
CA GLY A 431 -13.16 -18.97 -20.45
C GLY A 431 -12.51 -18.90 -19.06
N HIS A 432 -12.26 -17.70 -18.52
CA HIS A 432 -11.69 -17.50 -17.19
C HIS A 432 -12.71 -16.87 -16.23
N GLY A 433 -12.36 -16.78 -14.94
CA GLY A 433 -13.17 -16.02 -13.96
C GLY A 433 -13.11 -14.51 -14.24
N LEU A 434 -14.09 -13.78 -13.74
CA LEU A 434 -14.13 -12.31 -13.88
C LEU A 434 -12.97 -11.58 -13.19
N GLY A 435 -12.33 -12.17 -12.19
CA GLY A 435 -11.14 -11.57 -11.59
C GLY A 435 -10.67 -12.27 -10.33
N HIS A 436 -9.76 -11.62 -9.62
CA HIS A 436 -9.08 -12.17 -8.45
C HIS A 436 -8.67 -11.08 -7.47
N GLY A 437 -8.36 -11.49 -6.25
CA GLY A 437 -7.75 -10.63 -5.26
C GLY A 437 -6.34 -10.24 -5.71
N ILE A 438 -5.94 -9.04 -5.34
CA ILE A 438 -4.61 -8.50 -5.62
C ILE A 438 -4.11 -7.74 -4.40
N GLY A 439 -2.80 -7.72 -4.20
CA GLY A 439 -2.13 -7.07 -3.09
C GLY A 439 -0.63 -7.18 -3.23
N MET A 440 0.03 -7.82 -2.27
CA MET A 440 1.47 -8.11 -2.39
C MET A 440 1.78 -9.22 -3.39
N VAL A 441 0.77 -9.99 -3.78
CA VAL A 441 0.83 -10.98 -4.86
C VAL A 441 -0.20 -10.57 -5.91
N VAL A 442 0.14 -10.72 -7.20
CA VAL A 442 -0.79 -10.41 -8.31
C VAL A 442 -2.09 -11.21 -8.20
N HIS A 443 -1.98 -12.52 -7.93
CA HIS A 443 -3.11 -13.41 -7.74
C HIS A 443 -3.21 -13.87 -6.28
N GLU A 444 -4.11 -13.27 -5.52
CA GLU A 444 -4.48 -13.67 -4.15
C GLU A 444 -6.02 -13.79 -4.00
N ASN A 445 -6.49 -14.18 -2.82
CA ASN A 445 -7.92 -14.23 -2.51
C ASN A 445 -8.46 -12.81 -2.22
N PRO A 446 -9.77 -12.55 -2.37
CA PRO A 446 -10.83 -13.48 -2.82
C PRO A 446 -10.84 -13.73 -4.33
N ARG A 447 -11.40 -14.85 -4.78
CA ARG A 447 -11.61 -15.12 -6.21
C ARG A 447 -12.97 -14.57 -6.66
N VAL A 448 -13.02 -14.03 -7.88
CA VAL A 448 -14.25 -13.62 -8.56
C VAL A 448 -14.44 -14.53 -9.77
N SER A 449 -15.13 -15.65 -9.57
CA SER A 449 -15.27 -16.70 -10.60
C SER A 449 -16.55 -17.51 -10.42
N PRO A 450 -17.01 -18.28 -11.43
CA PRO A 450 -18.26 -19.05 -11.37
C PRO A 450 -18.35 -20.05 -10.22
N ASN A 451 -17.19 -20.51 -9.75
CA ASN A 451 -17.05 -21.53 -8.71
C ASN A 451 -16.57 -20.95 -7.37
N SER A 452 -16.45 -19.62 -7.26
CA SER A 452 -15.96 -19.00 -6.03
C SER A 452 -17.02 -19.03 -4.93
N GLU A 453 -16.62 -19.54 -3.76
CA GLU A 453 -17.40 -19.49 -2.53
C GLU A 453 -17.03 -18.28 -1.65
N ASP A 454 -16.04 -17.47 -2.07
CA ASP A 454 -15.64 -16.28 -1.34
C ASP A 454 -16.78 -15.27 -1.24
N ILE A 455 -16.90 -14.65 -0.07
CA ILE A 455 -17.74 -13.46 0.13
C ILE A 455 -16.83 -12.24 0.15
N LEU A 456 -17.08 -11.29 -0.74
CA LEU A 456 -16.36 -10.02 -0.79
C LEU A 456 -16.66 -9.22 0.47
N LYS A 457 -15.62 -8.65 1.08
CA LYS A 457 -15.71 -7.82 2.30
C LYS A 457 -15.12 -6.45 2.02
N THR A 458 -15.60 -5.45 2.75
CA THR A 458 -15.01 -4.11 2.80
C THR A 458 -13.50 -4.21 3.02
N GLY A 459 -12.73 -3.49 2.19
CA GLY A 459 -11.25 -3.52 2.19
C GLY A 459 -10.62 -4.61 1.33
N ASN A 460 -11.38 -5.57 0.78
CA ASN A 460 -10.83 -6.42 -0.29
C ASN A 460 -10.48 -5.57 -1.50
N VAL A 461 -9.42 -5.96 -2.22
CA VAL A 461 -9.06 -5.39 -3.52
C VAL A 461 -9.09 -6.50 -4.55
N VAL A 462 -9.89 -6.33 -5.60
CA VAL A 462 -10.09 -7.34 -6.65
C VAL A 462 -9.96 -6.73 -8.05
N THR A 463 -9.52 -7.53 -9.01
CA THR A 463 -9.62 -7.20 -10.44
C THR A 463 -11.02 -7.47 -10.98
N VAL A 464 -11.43 -6.73 -12.01
CA VAL A 464 -12.65 -6.97 -12.79
C VAL A 464 -12.31 -6.86 -14.27
N GLU A 465 -12.16 -8.02 -14.90
CA GLU A 465 -11.42 -8.21 -16.15
C GLU A 465 -12.16 -9.08 -17.18
N PRO A 466 -13.43 -8.81 -17.52
CA PRO A 466 -14.13 -9.63 -18.50
C PRO A 466 -13.42 -9.59 -19.86
N GLY A 467 -13.33 -10.77 -20.49
CA GLY A 467 -12.67 -10.94 -21.77
C GLY A 467 -13.47 -11.79 -22.75
N ILE A 468 -13.35 -11.47 -24.04
CA ILE A 468 -13.94 -12.24 -25.14
C ILE A 468 -12.81 -12.63 -26.09
N TYR A 469 -12.62 -13.93 -26.30
CA TYR A 469 -11.53 -14.48 -27.09
C TYR A 469 -12.06 -15.35 -28.23
N ILE A 470 -11.84 -14.91 -29.47
CA ILE A 470 -12.30 -15.62 -30.67
C ILE A 470 -11.06 -16.15 -31.41
N PRO A 471 -10.80 -17.47 -31.37
CA PRO A 471 -9.64 -18.08 -32.04
C PRO A 471 -9.51 -17.62 -33.49
N GLU A 472 -8.28 -17.45 -33.95
CA GLU A 472 -7.90 -16.96 -35.30
C GLU A 472 -8.37 -15.53 -35.66
N TYR A 473 -9.26 -14.93 -34.88
CA TYR A 473 -9.76 -13.58 -35.14
C TYR A 473 -9.10 -12.55 -34.23
N GLY A 474 -9.16 -12.76 -32.92
CA GLY A 474 -8.67 -11.83 -31.91
C GLY A 474 -9.51 -11.83 -30.64
N GLY A 475 -9.16 -11.00 -29.68
CA GLY A 475 -9.83 -10.90 -28.40
C GLY A 475 -9.65 -9.54 -27.73
N VAL A 476 -10.52 -9.28 -26.77
CA VAL A 476 -10.55 -8.05 -25.97
C VAL A 476 -10.58 -8.45 -24.51
N ARG A 477 -9.83 -7.71 -23.69
CA ARG A 477 -10.00 -7.66 -22.23
C ARG A 477 -9.89 -6.20 -21.77
N ILE A 478 -10.70 -5.85 -20.76
CA ILE A 478 -10.70 -4.54 -20.10
C ILE A 478 -10.74 -4.82 -18.60
N GLU A 479 -9.74 -4.32 -17.88
CA GLU A 479 -9.52 -4.68 -16.48
C GLU A 479 -9.23 -3.48 -15.61
N ASP A 480 -9.92 -3.43 -14.47
CA ASP A 480 -9.72 -2.43 -13.43
C ASP A 480 -9.55 -3.10 -12.06
N MET A 481 -8.86 -2.42 -11.14
CA MET A 481 -8.75 -2.80 -9.74
C MET A 481 -9.78 -2.04 -8.90
N LEU A 482 -10.55 -2.76 -8.09
CA LEU A 482 -11.60 -2.22 -7.23
C LEU A 482 -11.30 -2.47 -5.76
N VAL A 483 -11.37 -1.42 -4.94
CA VAL A 483 -11.48 -1.57 -3.48
C VAL A 483 -12.95 -1.75 -3.12
N ILE A 484 -13.29 -2.86 -2.47
CA ILE A 484 -14.65 -3.13 -2.01
C ILE A 484 -14.97 -2.22 -0.82
N THR A 485 -16.14 -1.57 -0.87
CA THR A 485 -16.69 -0.77 0.22
C THR A 485 -18.02 -1.37 0.68
N GLU A 486 -18.57 -0.84 1.77
CA GLU A 486 -19.82 -1.35 2.35
C GLU A 486 -20.99 -1.24 1.36
N ASP A 487 -21.15 -0.07 0.74
CA ASP A 487 -22.27 0.24 -0.15
C ASP A 487 -21.93 0.09 -1.65
N GLY A 488 -20.69 -0.28 -1.99
CA GLY A 488 -20.21 -0.28 -3.37
C GLY A 488 -18.76 -0.70 -3.51
N ASN A 489 -18.05 0.00 -4.37
CA ASN A 489 -16.60 -0.11 -4.52
C ASN A 489 -16.01 1.24 -4.94
N LYS A 490 -14.68 1.34 -4.83
CA LYS A 490 -13.88 2.43 -5.37
C LYS A 490 -12.99 1.85 -6.47
N ASN A 491 -13.20 2.29 -7.70
CA ASN A 491 -12.32 1.96 -8.82
C ASN A 491 -11.01 2.75 -8.71
N LEU A 492 -9.89 2.05 -8.60
CA LEU A 492 -8.56 2.64 -8.51
C LEU A 492 -7.97 2.93 -9.89
N THR A 493 -8.37 2.17 -10.92
CA THR A 493 -7.84 2.29 -12.28
C THR A 493 -8.52 3.43 -13.03
N LYS A 494 -7.81 4.57 -13.15
CA LYS A 494 -8.31 5.79 -13.80
C LYS A 494 -7.93 5.93 -15.28
N ALA A 495 -7.53 4.85 -15.94
CA ALA A 495 -7.31 4.85 -17.39
C ALA A 495 -8.65 4.83 -18.15
N THR A 496 -8.72 5.56 -19.27
CA THR A 496 -9.88 5.51 -20.17
C THR A 496 -10.20 4.06 -20.58
N LYS A 497 -11.50 3.80 -20.73
CA LYS A 497 -12.07 2.55 -21.24
C LYS A 497 -12.79 2.76 -22.57
N GLU A 498 -12.62 3.95 -23.15
CA GLU A 498 -13.17 4.24 -24.46
C GLU A 498 -12.45 3.41 -25.53
N PHE A 499 -13.17 3.11 -26.59
CA PHE A 499 -12.60 2.41 -27.74
C PHE A 499 -11.59 3.32 -28.44
N ILE A 500 -10.32 2.91 -28.49
CA ILE A 500 -9.23 3.70 -29.09
C ILE A 500 -8.79 3.08 -30.41
N GLU A 501 -8.81 3.90 -31.46
CA GLU A 501 -8.16 3.66 -32.76
C GLU A 501 -6.85 4.48 -32.80
N ILE A 502 -5.70 3.81 -32.91
CA ILE A 502 -4.38 4.46 -33.03
C ILE A 502 -4.14 4.79 -34.50
N THR A 503 -4.11 6.08 -34.84
CA THR A 503 -3.99 6.57 -36.24
C THR A 503 -2.58 6.76 -36.71
#